data_AF-A0A1F4R4G0-F1
#
_entry.id   AF-A0A1F4R4G0-F1
#
_cell.length_a   1.000
_cell.length_b   1.000
_cell.length_c   1.000
_cell.angle_alpha   90.00
_cell.angle_beta   90.00
_cell.angle_gamma   90.00
#
_symmetry.space_group_name_H-M   'P 1'
#
loop_
_entity.id
_entity.type
_entity.pdbx_description
1 polymer ?
#
loop_
_entity_poly.entity_id
_entity_poly.type
_entity_poly.pdbx_seq_one_letter_code
_entity_poly.pdbx_strand_id
1 'polypeptide(L)'
;MPFIRILIVILFLITSISTAFSNDIALLLSKANKLKYAEKYEVAEKLYDQILEADTQNKEALRGKADCRIMLEPIIPVQHLAIPAGYADPEYQELLQQFAGAKAPWDKRQLAIALDRYAVKYTGQVYSEDAGKKGKEAENIVNKAKKRIKSKKAAEPAYLETARELFQLQKEADRSWKGHGPEILGPALKKLDDSYAAEKLPNPSKPIILTLKIFPERPKEGEEVSITATLKNRSSFPVTLVDFQIEGQNYTLYTFEELKGEPLLPEQTISFNQNTYLPDLEPAISIRFYIIGFDDSQAHLWTQSISLASGLK
;
A
#
# COMPACT_ATOMS: atom_id res chain seq x y z
N MET A 1 26.48 51.74 55.81
CA MET A 1 27.45 50.82 55.16
C MET A 1 27.18 49.29 55.30
N PRO A 2 26.15 48.75 56.00
CA PRO A 2 25.94 47.28 56.03
C PRO A 2 25.25 46.73 54.76
N PHE A 3 24.40 47.51 54.11
CA PHE A 3 23.67 47.10 52.89
C PHE A 3 24.57 46.80 51.69
N ILE A 4 25.67 47.53 51.53
CA ILE A 4 26.64 47.30 50.44
C ILE A 4 27.37 45.96 50.63
N ARG A 5 27.66 45.57 51.88
CA ARG A 5 28.32 44.29 52.18
C ARG A 5 27.40 43.09 51.93
N ILE A 6 26.11 43.21 52.25
CA ILE A 6 25.11 42.17 51.96
C ILE A 6 24.90 42.01 50.45
N LEU A 7 24.83 43.12 49.70
CA LEU A 7 24.70 43.09 48.25
C LEU A 7 25.91 42.43 47.58
N ILE A 8 27.13 42.73 48.03
CA ILE A 8 28.37 42.12 47.52
C ILE A 8 28.39 40.61 47.81
N VAL A 9 27.98 40.17 49.01
CA VAL A 9 27.94 38.74 49.36
C VAL A 9 26.88 37.99 48.54
N ILE A 10 25.70 38.57 48.32
CA ILE A 10 24.67 37.98 47.45
C ILE A 10 25.16 37.90 46.01
N LEU A 11 25.80 38.95 45.49
CA LEU A 11 26.37 38.95 44.14
C LEU A 11 27.46 37.87 43.98
N PHE A 12 28.31 37.68 45.00
CA PHE A 12 29.37 36.67 45.02
C PHE A 12 28.82 35.23 45.13
N LEU A 13 27.72 35.04 45.86
CA LEU A 13 27.00 33.76 45.95
C LEU A 13 26.30 33.42 44.63
N ILE A 14 25.64 34.39 44.00
CA ILE A 14 24.98 34.20 42.69
C ILE A 14 26.02 33.85 41.62
N THR A 15 27.17 34.53 41.59
CA THR A 15 28.24 34.21 40.62
C THR A 15 28.88 32.84 40.90
N SER A 16 29.07 32.46 42.17
CA SER A 16 29.66 31.16 42.54
C SER A 16 28.73 29.97 42.25
N ILE A 17 27.41 30.16 42.44
CA ILE A 17 26.41 29.14 42.08
C ILE A 17 26.30 29.01 40.55
N SER A 18 26.32 30.14 39.83
CA SER A 18 26.27 30.15 38.38
C SER A 18 27.49 29.47 37.73
N THR A 19 28.70 29.61 38.30
CA THR A 19 29.91 28.98 37.75
C THR A 19 29.98 27.48 38.04
N ALA A 20 29.57 27.04 39.23
CA ALA A 20 29.50 25.61 39.57
C ALA A 20 28.48 24.87 38.69
N PHE A 21 27.31 25.47 38.45
CA PHE A 21 26.27 24.91 37.58
C PHE A 21 26.69 24.85 36.10
N SER A 22 27.42 25.87 35.62
CA SER A 22 27.95 25.90 34.25
C SER A 22 29.01 24.81 33.98
N ASN A 23 29.82 24.44 34.98
CA ASN A 23 30.84 23.40 34.83
C ASN A 23 30.25 21.98 34.71
N ASP A 24 29.10 21.74 35.34
CA ASP A 24 28.41 20.45 35.28
C ASP A 24 27.73 20.25 33.90
N ILE A 25 27.09 21.30 33.36
CA ILE A 25 26.51 21.29 32.00
C ILE A 25 27.57 20.99 30.94
N ALA A 26 28.75 21.61 31.03
CA ALA A 26 29.84 21.39 30.07
C ALA A 26 30.36 19.93 30.10
N LEU A 27 30.47 19.34 31.30
CA LEU A 27 30.87 17.95 31.46
C LEU A 27 29.82 16.99 30.89
N LEU A 28 28.54 17.23 31.18
CA LEU A 28 27.42 16.46 30.63
C LEU A 28 27.38 16.56 29.10
N LEU A 29 27.57 17.75 28.53
CA LEU A 29 27.60 17.96 27.08
C LEU A 29 28.73 17.16 26.43
N SER A 30 29.94 17.19 27.01
CA SER A 30 31.08 16.42 26.51
C SER A 30 30.80 14.91 26.52
N LYS A 31 30.21 14.40 27.61
CA LYS A 31 29.83 13.00 27.76
C LYS A 31 28.75 12.59 26.76
N ALA A 32 27.70 13.40 26.60
CA ALA A 32 26.61 13.17 25.65
C ALA A 32 27.13 13.14 24.21
N ASN A 33 27.99 14.08 23.83
CA ASN A 33 28.63 14.10 22.52
C ASN A 33 29.47 12.84 22.27
N LYS A 34 30.30 12.42 23.24
CA LYS A 34 31.10 11.20 23.11
C LYS A 34 30.23 9.96 22.90
N LEU A 35 29.10 9.85 23.60
CA LEU A 35 28.16 8.75 23.41
C LEU A 35 27.46 8.81 22.06
N LYS A 36 27.05 10.00 21.60
CA LYS A 36 26.46 10.22 20.27
C LYS A 36 27.41 9.77 19.16
N TYR A 37 28.69 10.14 19.23
CA TYR A 37 29.71 9.69 18.27
C TYR A 37 30.08 8.20 18.39
N ALA A 38 29.80 7.59 19.55
CA ALA A 38 29.92 6.15 19.77
C ALA A 38 28.62 5.38 19.46
N GLU A 39 27.68 6.01 18.76
CA GLU A 39 26.40 5.43 18.31
C GLU A 39 25.48 4.93 19.43
N LYS A 40 25.69 5.40 20.67
CA LYS A 40 24.83 5.10 21.83
C LYS A 40 23.74 6.14 21.96
N TYR A 41 22.88 6.24 20.94
CA TYR A 41 21.96 7.36 20.76
C TYR A 41 20.91 7.47 21.88
N GLU A 42 20.35 6.36 22.38
CA GLU A 42 19.36 6.37 23.46
C GLU A 42 19.95 6.90 24.77
N VAL A 43 21.21 6.54 25.04
CA VAL A 43 21.91 6.99 26.25
C VAL A 43 22.33 8.45 26.10
N ALA A 44 22.79 8.84 24.91
CA ALA A 44 23.14 10.23 24.61
C ALA A 44 21.92 11.15 24.70
N GLU A 45 20.76 10.74 24.18
CA GLU A 45 19.51 11.51 24.24
C GLU A 45 19.13 11.82 25.69
N LYS A 46 19.17 10.81 26.58
CA LYS A 46 18.88 10.99 28.01
C LYS A 46 19.81 11.99 28.69
N LEU A 47 21.08 12.07 28.29
CA LEU A 47 22.00 13.08 28.82
C LEU A 47 21.69 14.47 28.30
N TYR A 48 21.27 14.60 27.04
CA TYR A 48 20.78 15.88 26.52
C TYR A 48 19.49 16.31 27.21
N ASP A 49 18.60 15.38 27.56
CA ASP A 49 17.41 15.68 28.38
C ASP A 49 17.79 16.26 29.74
N GLN A 50 18.76 15.67 30.45
CA GLN A 50 19.26 16.19 31.72
C GLN A 50 19.85 17.61 31.59
N ILE A 51 20.56 17.89 30.49
CA ILE A 51 21.08 19.24 30.23
C ILE A 51 19.93 20.21 29.99
N LEU A 52 18.89 19.81 29.26
CA LEU A 52 17.74 20.65 28.94
C LEU A 52 16.80 20.86 30.14
N GLU A 53 16.78 19.97 31.11
CA GLU A 53 16.13 20.18 32.41
C GLU A 53 16.80 21.32 33.19
N ALA A 54 18.13 21.42 33.11
CA ALA A 54 18.93 22.46 33.74
C ALA A 54 18.98 23.78 32.95
N ASP A 55 19.03 23.68 31.61
CA ASP A 55 19.09 24.80 30.67
C ASP A 55 18.27 24.48 29.41
N THR A 56 16.98 24.84 29.46
CA THR A 56 16.01 24.56 28.38
C THR A 56 16.35 25.18 27.02
N GLN A 57 17.23 26.20 26.98
CA GLN A 57 17.62 26.89 25.75
C GLN A 57 19.03 26.50 25.27
N ASN A 58 19.63 25.47 25.87
CA ASN A 58 20.95 25.01 25.49
C ASN A 58 20.96 24.53 24.02
N LYS A 59 21.50 25.36 23.13
CA LYS A 59 21.48 25.11 21.67
C LYS A 59 22.21 23.83 21.28
N GLU A 60 23.32 23.50 21.96
CA GLU A 60 24.07 22.29 21.69
C GLU A 60 23.30 21.04 22.12
N ALA A 61 22.68 21.07 23.30
CA ALA A 61 21.86 19.95 23.75
C ALA A 61 20.61 19.75 22.89
N LEU A 62 19.93 20.84 22.48
CA LEU A 62 18.80 20.77 21.55
C LEU A 62 19.20 20.13 20.22
N ARG A 63 20.34 20.55 19.65
CA ARG A 63 20.87 19.99 18.40
C ARG A 63 21.28 18.52 18.57
N GLY A 64 22.04 18.21 19.63
CA GLY A 64 22.51 16.86 19.90
C GLY A 64 21.37 15.87 20.13
N LYS A 65 20.32 16.30 20.84
CA LYS A 65 19.08 15.54 21.01
C LYS A 65 18.36 15.31 19.69
N ALA A 66 18.25 16.32 18.83
CA ALA A 66 17.64 16.18 17.51
C ALA A 66 18.42 15.16 16.65
N ASP A 67 19.75 15.24 16.63
CA ASP A 67 20.61 14.27 15.92
C ASP A 67 20.37 12.84 16.42
N CYS A 68 20.28 12.62 17.74
CA CYS A 68 19.97 11.32 18.32
C CYS A 68 18.59 10.80 17.87
N ARG A 69 17.57 11.65 17.89
CA ARG A 69 16.20 11.27 17.49
C ARG A 69 16.11 10.83 16.04
N ILE A 70 16.85 11.48 15.14
CA ILE A 70 16.91 11.07 13.73
C ILE A 70 17.50 9.66 13.59
N MET A 71 18.52 9.34 14.38
CA MET A 71 19.14 8.02 14.36
C MET A 71 18.23 6.95 14.96
N LEU A 72 17.39 7.33 15.93
CA LEU A 72 16.40 6.47 16.57
C LEU A 72 15.09 6.38 15.79
N GLU A 73 14.86 7.23 14.78
CA GLU A 73 13.65 7.21 13.97
C GLU A 73 13.58 5.86 13.21
N PRO A 74 12.52 5.06 13.45
CA PRO A 74 12.35 3.81 12.73
C PRO A 74 12.11 4.12 11.25
N ILE A 75 12.97 3.58 10.38
CA ILE A 75 12.64 3.52 8.96
C ILE A 75 11.72 2.32 8.81
N ILE A 76 10.44 2.61 8.62
CA ILE A 76 9.46 1.62 8.18
C ILE A 76 9.71 1.47 6.68
N PRO A 77 10.20 0.32 6.18
CA PRO A 77 10.40 0.14 4.75
C PRO A 77 9.03 0.21 4.07
N VAL A 78 8.75 1.32 3.42
CA VAL A 78 7.57 1.44 2.54
C VAL A 78 8.03 1.02 1.16
N GLN A 79 7.30 0.08 0.54
CA GLN A 79 7.55 -0.22 -0.86
C GLN A 79 7.19 1.01 -1.69
N HIS A 80 8.18 1.60 -2.34
CA HIS A 80 8.02 2.73 -3.24
C HIS A 80 8.69 2.43 -4.58
N LEU A 81 8.29 3.17 -5.62
CA LEU A 81 8.94 3.11 -6.93
C LEU A 81 10.36 3.66 -6.83
N ALA A 82 11.26 3.09 -7.64
CA ALA A 82 12.56 3.67 -7.86
C ALA A 82 12.41 4.99 -8.62
N ILE A 83 13.02 6.05 -8.11
CA ILE A 83 13.08 7.33 -8.80
C ILE A 83 14.08 7.19 -9.97
N PRO A 84 13.69 7.48 -11.22
CA PRO A 84 14.57 7.32 -12.37
C PRO A 84 15.86 8.14 -12.24
N ALA A 85 16.97 7.60 -12.75
CA ALA A 85 18.20 8.38 -12.88
C ALA A 85 17.96 9.57 -13.81
N GLY A 86 18.34 10.78 -13.37
CA GLY A 86 18.10 12.01 -14.13
C GLY A 86 16.68 12.57 -14.00
N TYR A 87 15.87 12.09 -13.03
CA TYR A 87 14.58 12.69 -12.73
C TYR A 87 14.77 14.16 -12.31
N ALA A 88 14.27 15.07 -13.16
CA ALA A 88 14.47 16.51 -13.06
C ALA A 88 13.39 17.20 -12.23
N ASP A 89 13.02 16.59 -11.09
CA ASP A 89 12.13 17.24 -10.14
C ASP A 89 12.93 18.21 -9.25
N PRO A 90 12.55 19.51 -9.18
CA PRO A 90 13.29 20.50 -8.40
C PRO A 90 13.40 20.17 -6.91
N GLU A 91 12.35 19.59 -6.29
CA GLU A 91 12.34 19.23 -4.87
C GLU A 91 13.31 18.07 -4.61
N TYR A 92 13.35 17.07 -5.49
CA TYR A 92 14.33 15.98 -5.40
C TYR A 92 15.78 16.49 -5.53
N GLN A 93 16.05 17.39 -6.48
CA GLN A 93 17.38 17.95 -6.68
C GLN A 93 17.80 18.85 -5.50
N GLU A 94 16.87 19.62 -4.95
CA GLU A 94 17.10 20.45 -3.76
C GLU A 94 17.47 19.59 -2.54
N LEU A 95 16.80 18.45 -2.33
CA LEU A 95 17.18 17.50 -1.28
C LEU A 95 18.61 16.98 -1.46
N LEU A 96 19.00 16.57 -2.68
CA LEU A 96 20.37 16.13 -2.94
C LEU A 96 21.38 17.24 -2.70
N GLN A 97 21.06 18.47 -3.09
CA GLN A 97 21.94 19.63 -2.90
C GLN A 97 22.07 20.01 -1.42
N GLN A 98 20.97 20.02 -0.67
CA GLN A 98 20.92 20.34 0.76
C GLN A 98 21.87 19.45 1.57
N PHE A 99 21.99 18.18 1.17
CA PHE A 99 22.80 17.18 1.86
C PHE A 99 24.08 16.76 1.12
N ALA A 100 24.45 17.42 0.01
CA ALA A 100 25.63 17.07 -0.78
C ALA A 100 26.95 17.11 0.02
N GLY A 101 26.98 17.89 1.11
CA GLY A 101 28.11 18.00 2.04
C GLY A 101 28.00 17.18 3.32
N ALA A 102 26.99 16.30 3.45
CA ALA A 102 26.71 15.52 4.65
C ALA A 102 27.88 14.59 5.02
N LYS A 103 28.59 14.93 6.11
CA LYS A 103 29.71 14.12 6.63
C LYS A 103 29.32 13.29 7.83
N ALA A 104 28.44 13.81 8.69
CA ALA A 104 28.07 13.10 9.91
C ALA A 104 27.04 12.00 9.64
N PRO A 105 26.99 10.94 10.47
CA PRO A 105 26.01 9.86 10.33
C PRO A 105 24.55 10.35 10.33
N TRP A 106 24.21 11.30 11.20
CA TRP A 106 22.86 11.86 11.27
C TRP A 106 22.49 12.70 10.04
N ASP A 107 23.43 13.42 9.42
CA ASP A 107 23.15 14.17 8.17
C ASP A 107 22.82 13.20 7.04
N LYS A 108 23.57 12.08 6.94
CA LYS A 108 23.29 11.01 5.96
C LYS A 108 21.96 10.33 6.23
N ARG A 109 21.62 10.11 7.50
CA ARG A 109 20.33 9.53 7.91
C ARG A 109 19.17 10.47 7.59
N GLN A 110 19.31 11.78 7.82
CA GLN A 110 18.32 12.78 7.42
C GLN A 110 18.07 12.74 5.91
N LEU A 111 19.14 12.70 5.10
CA LEU A 111 19.01 12.55 3.65
C LEU A 111 18.26 11.27 3.29
N ALA A 112 18.61 10.13 3.88
CA ALA A 112 17.94 8.87 3.61
C ALA A 112 16.43 8.93 3.92
N ILE A 113 16.06 9.50 5.07
CA ILE A 113 14.65 9.69 5.46
C ILE A 113 13.93 10.65 4.50
N ALA A 114 14.59 11.74 4.11
CA ALA A 114 14.01 12.71 3.19
C ALA A 114 13.78 12.11 1.79
N LEU A 115 14.74 11.33 1.28
CA LEU A 115 14.62 10.63 0.01
C LEU A 115 13.54 9.56 0.04
N ASP A 116 13.43 8.80 1.14
CA ASP A 116 12.38 7.79 1.34
C ASP A 116 10.98 8.43 1.32
N ARG A 117 10.77 9.50 2.11
CA ARG A 117 9.51 10.26 2.13
C ARG A 117 9.17 10.83 0.76
N TYR A 118 10.17 11.36 0.06
CA TYR A 118 9.98 11.85 -1.30
C TYR A 118 9.60 10.71 -2.26
N ALA A 119 10.24 9.54 -2.17
CA ALA A 119 9.94 8.40 -3.02
C ALA A 119 8.51 7.86 -2.79
N VAL A 120 8.02 7.87 -1.55
CA VAL A 120 6.61 7.57 -1.24
C VAL A 120 5.66 8.56 -1.91
N LYS A 121 5.95 9.87 -1.80
CA LYS A 121 5.16 10.93 -2.46
C LYS A 121 5.16 10.77 -3.99
N TYR A 122 6.33 10.57 -4.59
CA TYR A 122 6.49 10.31 -6.03
C TYR A 122 5.68 9.09 -6.47
N THR A 123 5.74 8.00 -5.70
CA THR A 123 4.96 6.78 -5.97
C THR A 123 3.46 7.07 -5.99
N GLY A 124 2.96 7.83 -5.00
CA GLY A 124 1.56 8.24 -4.95
C GLY A 124 1.13 9.11 -6.13
N GLN A 125 2.02 10.00 -6.60
CA GLN A 125 1.75 10.83 -7.80
C GLN A 125 1.68 9.98 -9.06
N VAL A 126 2.68 9.12 -9.30
CA VAL A 126 2.70 8.22 -10.46
C VAL A 126 1.47 7.30 -10.44
N TYR A 127 1.07 6.82 -9.26
CA TYR A 127 -0.15 6.03 -9.06
C TYR A 127 -1.40 6.79 -9.46
N SER A 128 -1.56 8.01 -8.94
CA SER A 128 -2.69 8.88 -9.25
C SER A 128 -2.79 9.18 -10.75
N GLU A 129 -1.66 9.45 -11.41
CA GLU A 129 -1.64 9.74 -12.84
C GLU A 129 -2.01 8.53 -13.69
N ASP A 130 -1.44 7.37 -13.37
CA ASP A 130 -1.73 6.11 -14.07
C ASP A 130 -3.20 5.71 -13.86
N ALA A 131 -3.70 5.82 -12.63
CA ALA A 131 -5.11 5.64 -12.31
C ALA A 131 -6.02 6.58 -13.11
N GLY A 132 -5.63 7.85 -13.25
CA GLY A 132 -6.36 8.81 -14.08
C GLY A 132 -6.39 8.42 -15.56
N LYS A 133 -5.27 7.92 -16.11
CA LYS A 133 -5.19 7.45 -17.52
C LYS A 133 -6.05 6.20 -17.72
N LYS A 134 -5.89 5.20 -16.87
CA LYS A 134 -6.66 3.95 -16.92
C LYS A 134 -8.16 4.19 -16.70
N GLY A 135 -8.53 5.13 -15.83
CA GLY A 135 -9.92 5.56 -15.66
C GLY A 135 -10.54 6.15 -16.95
N LYS A 136 -9.77 6.96 -17.70
CA LYS A 136 -10.21 7.51 -19.01
C LYS A 136 -10.30 6.41 -20.08
N GLU A 137 -9.37 5.47 -20.11
CA GLU A 137 -9.43 4.31 -21.00
C GLU A 137 -10.69 3.48 -20.74
N ALA A 138 -11.00 3.22 -19.48
CA ALA A 138 -12.22 2.52 -19.08
C ALA A 138 -13.49 3.26 -19.49
N GLU A 139 -13.53 4.59 -19.34
CA GLU A 139 -14.64 5.42 -19.79
C GLU A 139 -14.82 5.36 -21.31
N ASN A 140 -13.73 5.36 -22.08
CA ASN A 140 -13.79 5.19 -23.54
C ASN A 140 -14.35 3.84 -23.94
N ILE A 141 -13.94 2.76 -23.26
CA ILE A 141 -14.47 1.41 -23.46
C ILE A 141 -15.99 1.38 -23.20
N VAL A 142 -16.43 1.92 -22.06
CA VAL A 142 -17.87 2.04 -21.72
C VAL A 142 -18.64 2.86 -22.76
N ASN A 143 -18.09 3.99 -23.22
CA ASN A 143 -18.74 4.83 -24.22
C ASN A 143 -18.83 4.14 -25.60
N LYS A 144 -17.84 3.32 -25.96
CA LYS A 144 -17.87 2.49 -27.17
C LYS A 144 -18.97 1.43 -27.06
N ALA A 145 -19.09 0.79 -25.89
CA ALA A 145 -20.16 -0.18 -25.60
C ALA A 145 -21.55 0.44 -25.79
N LYS A 146 -21.79 1.61 -25.21
CA LYS A 146 -23.06 2.35 -25.33
C LYS A 146 -23.47 2.58 -26.79
N LYS A 147 -22.51 2.84 -27.68
CA LYS A 147 -22.75 3.02 -29.13
C LYS A 147 -23.07 1.71 -29.87
N ARG A 148 -22.54 0.58 -29.39
CA ARG A 148 -22.80 -0.77 -29.95
C ARG A 148 -24.20 -1.27 -29.57
N ILE A 149 -24.69 -0.91 -28.39
CA ILE A 149 -25.96 -1.38 -27.85
C ILE A 149 -27.13 -0.58 -28.45
N LYS A 150 -27.60 -1.07 -29.60
CA LYS A 150 -28.73 -0.47 -30.35
C LYS A 150 -30.08 -1.14 -30.06
N SER A 151 -30.07 -2.29 -29.39
CA SER A 151 -31.25 -3.08 -29.07
C SER A 151 -30.97 -4.04 -27.90
N LYS A 152 -32.03 -4.57 -27.29
CA LYS A 152 -31.93 -5.55 -26.20
C LYS A 152 -31.13 -6.80 -26.60
N LYS A 153 -31.33 -7.31 -27.82
CA LYS A 153 -30.59 -8.46 -28.37
C LYS A 153 -29.09 -8.18 -28.59
N ALA A 154 -28.73 -6.91 -28.82
CA ALA A 154 -27.33 -6.51 -28.98
C ALA A 154 -26.64 -6.16 -27.64
N ALA A 155 -27.40 -6.09 -26.54
CA ALA A 155 -26.89 -5.66 -25.23
C ALA A 155 -25.94 -6.69 -24.62
N GLU A 156 -26.35 -7.96 -24.57
CA GLU A 156 -25.58 -9.05 -24.00
C GLU A 156 -24.18 -9.23 -24.64
N PRO A 157 -24.04 -9.42 -25.97
CA PRO A 157 -22.72 -9.61 -26.58
C PRO A 157 -21.82 -8.37 -26.42
N ALA A 158 -22.40 -7.16 -26.48
CA ALA A 158 -21.63 -5.93 -26.30
C ALA A 158 -21.19 -5.75 -24.84
N TYR A 159 -22.00 -6.15 -23.86
CA TYR A 159 -21.62 -6.11 -22.45
C TYR A 159 -20.51 -7.12 -22.15
N LEU A 160 -20.61 -8.35 -22.65
CA LEU A 160 -19.55 -9.36 -22.53
C LEU A 160 -18.23 -8.88 -23.13
N GLU A 161 -18.27 -8.32 -24.35
CA GLU A 161 -17.07 -7.75 -24.99
C GLU A 161 -16.49 -6.62 -24.14
N THR A 162 -17.35 -5.73 -23.63
CA THR A 162 -16.94 -4.59 -22.80
C THR A 162 -16.31 -5.02 -21.48
N ALA A 163 -16.91 -6.00 -20.82
CA ALA A 163 -16.36 -6.55 -19.60
C ALA A 163 -14.98 -7.20 -19.82
N ARG A 164 -14.78 -7.91 -20.93
CA ARG A 164 -13.47 -8.46 -21.30
C ARG A 164 -12.44 -7.36 -21.56
N GLU A 165 -12.82 -6.30 -22.29
CA GLU A 165 -11.95 -5.13 -22.54
C GLU A 165 -11.56 -4.45 -21.20
N LEU A 166 -12.52 -4.19 -20.30
CA LEU A 166 -12.28 -3.60 -18.98
C LEU A 166 -11.46 -4.51 -18.07
N PHE A 167 -11.66 -5.82 -18.17
CA PHE A 167 -10.91 -6.80 -17.40
C PHE A 167 -9.43 -6.81 -17.79
N GLN A 168 -9.12 -6.81 -19.10
CA GLN A 168 -7.74 -6.71 -19.57
C GLN A 168 -7.09 -5.41 -19.09
N LEU A 169 -7.84 -4.31 -19.09
CA LEU A 169 -7.38 -3.03 -18.56
C LEU A 169 -7.06 -3.10 -17.06
N GLN A 170 -7.88 -3.78 -16.26
CA GLN A 170 -7.59 -4.04 -14.84
C GLN A 170 -6.32 -4.87 -14.67
N LYS A 171 -6.16 -5.94 -15.46
CA LYS A 171 -4.96 -6.81 -15.43
C LYS A 171 -3.68 -6.04 -15.78
N GLU A 172 -3.74 -5.13 -16.74
CA GLU A 172 -2.62 -4.23 -17.05
C GLU A 172 -2.30 -3.29 -15.89
N ALA A 173 -3.32 -2.69 -15.27
CA ALA A 173 -3.15 -1.83 -14.12
C ALA A 173 -2.54 -2.58 -12.92
N ASP A 174 -3.04 -3.79 -12.64
CA ASP A 174 -2.53 -4.64 -11.56
C ASP A 174 -1.07 -5.08 -11.84
N ARG A 175 -0.71 -5.38 -13.09
CA ARG A 175 0.68 -5.69 -13.45
C ARG A 175 1.61 -4.50 -13.23
N SER A 176 1.20 -3.29 -13.61
CA SER A 176 1.98 -2.07 -13.38
C SER A 176 2.24 -1.82 -11.88
N TRP A 177 1.30 -2.24 -11.03
CA TRP A 177 1.30 -1.96 -9.59
C TRP A 177 1.44 -3.20 -8.72
N LYS A 178 1.91 -4.32 -9.27
CA LYS A 178 2.10 -5.60 -8.56
C LYS A 178 0.88 -6.04 -7.73
N GLY A 179 -0.33 -5.87 -8.26
CA GLY A 179 -1.59 -6.24 -7.60
C GLY A 179 -2.25 -5.12 -6.79
N HIS A 180 -1.62 -3.94 -6.71
CA HIS A 180 -2.18 -2.75 -6.05
C HIS A 180 -2.74 -1.73 -7.05
N GLY A 181 -3.04 -2.17 -8.28
CA GLY A 181 -3.55 -1.29 -9.32
C GLY A 181 -4.86 -0.60 -8.92
N PRO A 182 -5.17 0.55 -9.52
CA PRO A 182 -6.45 1.22 -9.30
C PRO A 182 -7.62 0.29 -9.66
N GLU A 183 -8.67 0.33 -8.84
CA GLU A 183 -9.91 -0.40 -9.14
C GLU A 183 -10.65 0.31 -10.28
N ILE A 184 -10.63 -0.30 -11.46
CA ILE A 184 -11.19 0.23 -12.71
C ILE A 184 -12.47 -0.51 -13.07
N LEU A 185 -12.45 -1.85 -12.96
CA LEU A 185 -13.49 -2.72 -13.50
C LEU A 185 -14.85 -2.49 -12.85
N GLY A 186 -14.93 -2.54 -11.53
CA GLY A 186 -16.19 -2.38 -10.78
C GLY A 186 -16.89 -1.04 -11.09
N PRO A 187 -16.21 0.11 -10.92
CA PRO A 187 -16.77 1.42 -11.24
C PRO A 187 -17.19 1.57 -12.72
N ALA A 188 -16.42 1.01 -13.66
CA ALA A 188 -16.72 1.11 -15.09
C ALA A 188 -17.94 0.26 -15.48
N LEU A 189 -18.05 -0.97 -14.97
CA LEU A 189 -19.23 -1.82 -15.19
C LEU A 189 -20.47 -1.22 -14.53
N LYS A 190 -20.35 -0.65 -13.33
CA LYS A 190 -21.47 0.08 -12.72
C LYS A 190 -21.96 1.24 -13.59
N LYS A 191 -21.06 2.04 -14.18
CA LYS A 191 -21.43 3.12 -15.12
C LYS A 191 -22.12 2.61 -16.39
N LEU A 192 -21.79 1.38 -16.79
CA LEU A 192 -22.44 0.70 -17.90
C LEU A 192 -23.85 0.24 -17.47
N ASP A 193 -23.98 -0.43 -16.33
CA ASP A 193 -25.25 -0.87 -15.74
C ASP A 193 -26.22 0.28 -15.50
N ASP A 194 -25.76 1.38 -14.89
CA ASP A 194 -26.56 2.58 -14.60
C ASP A 194 -27.13 3.21 -15.90
N SER A 195 -26.49 2.98 -17.05
CA SER A 195 -27.01 3.42 -18.35
C SER A 195 -28.07 2.51 -18.95
N TYR A 196 -28.21 1.29 -18.43
CA TYR A 196 -29.21 0.29 -18.83
C TYR A 196 -30.37 0.18 -17.83
N ALA A 197 -30.15 0.52 -16.56
CA ALA A 197 -31.14 0.43 -15.49
C ALA A 197 -32.18 1.57 -15.54
N ALA A 198 -33.02 1.59 -16.57
CA ALA A 198 -34.31 2.29 -16.55
C ALA A 198 -35.42 1.47 -15.85
N GLU A 199 -35.20 0.17 -15.59
CA GLU A 199 -36.10 -0.67 -14.82
C GLU A 199 -35.36 -1.26 -13.61
N LYS A 200 -35.70 -0.76 -12.41
CA LYS A 200 -35.24 -1.35 -11.14
C LYS A 200 -35.64 -2.82 -11.09
N LEU A 201 -34.68 -3.70 -10.86
CA LEU A 201 -34.92 -5.13 -10.74
C LEU A 201 -34.32 -5.72 -9.44
N PRO A 202 -34.86 -6.88 -9.00
CA PRO A 202 -34.69 -7.40 -7.66
C PRO A 202 -33.29 -7.96 -7.45
N ASN A 203 -32.79 -7.77 -6.23
CA ASN A 203 -31.53 -8.27 -5.73
C ASN A 203 -31.49 -9.81 -5.83
N PRO A 204 -30.73 -10.43 -6.76
CA PRO A 204 -30.66 -11.87 -6.84
C PRO A 204 -29.89 -12.37 -5.61
N SER A 205 -30.61 -13.08 -4.74
CA SER A 205 -30.01 -13.90 -3.68
C SER A 205 -28.86 -14.74 -4.26
N LYS A 206 -27.63 -14.47 -3.79
CA LYS A 206 -26.34 -15.07 -4.21
C LYS A 206 -26.45 -16.27 -5.18
N PRO A 207 -26.45 -16.02 -6.50
CA PRO A 207 -26.71 -17.04 -7.51
C PRO A 207 -25.55 -18.01 -7.76
N ILE A 208 -24.35 -17.74 -7.25
CA ILE A 208 -23.17 -18.56 -7.48
C ILE A 208 -22.57 -18.97 -6.16
N ILE A 209 -22.27 -20.27 -6.03
CA ILE A 209 -21.49 -20.78 -4.91
C ILE A 209 -20.11 -21.14 -5.41
N LEU A 210 -19.12 -20.53 -4.75
CA LEU A 210 -17.74 -20.90 -4.86
C LEU A 210 -17.35 -21.74 -3.65
N THR A 211 -16.76 -22.90 -3.91
CA THR A 211 -16.09 -23.72 -2.91
C THR A 211 -14.61 -23.80 -3.25
N LEU A 212 -13.76 -23.47 -2.29
CA LEU A 212 -12.31 -23.62 -2.42
C LEU A 212 -11.83 -24.74 -1.50
N LYS A 213 -10.98 -25.60 -2.02
CA LYS A 213 -10.30 -26.65 -1.27
C LYS A 213 -8.80 -26.54 -1.55
N ILE A 214 -8.01 -26.65 -0.50
CA ILE A 214 -6.55 -26.66 -0.60
C ILE A 214 -6.07 -27.97 0.01
N PHE A 215 -5.17 -28.65 -0.69
CA PHE A 215 -4.55 -29.88 -0.24
C PHE A 215 -3.02 -29.79 -0.34
N PRO A 216 -2.27 -30.17 0.71
CA PRO A 216 -2.79 -30.53 2.04
C PRO A 216 -3.47 -29.32 2.71
N GLU A 217 -4.42 -29.56 3.63
CA GLU A 217 -5.18 -28.49 4.30
C GLU A 217 -4.29 -27.54 5.11
N ARG A 218 -3.10 -28.01 5.48
CA ARG A 218 -2.08 -27.28 6.24
C ARG A 218 -0.72 -27.50 5.56
N PRO A 219 -0.48 -26.84 4.43
CA PRO A 219 0.75 -27.00 3.69
C PRO A 219 1.92 -26.38 4.45
N LYS A 220 3.07 -27.05 4.41
CA LYS A 220 4.32 -26.53 4.94
C LYS A 220 4.97 -25.62 3.90
N GLU A 221 5.87 -24.77 4.38
CA GLU A 221 6.74 -23.97 3.52
C GLU A 221 7.50 -24.87 2.52
N GLY A 222 7.50 -24.47 1.26
CA GLY A 222 8.11 -25.24 0.17
C GLY A 222 7.35 -26.50 -0.25
N GLU A 223 6.17 -26.78 0.33
CA GLU A 223 5.33 -27.92 -0.06
C GLU A 223 4.50 -27.58 -1.31
N GLU A 224 4.33 -28.57 -2.17
CA GLU A 224 3.39 -28.50 -3.29
C GLU A 224 1.95 -28.53 -2.75
N VAL A 225 1.14 -27.57 -3.18
CA VAL A 225 -0.27 -27.47 -2.86
C VAL A 225 -1.12 -27.64 -4.09
N SER A 226 -2.18 -28.43 -3.96
CA SER A 226 -3.28 -28.52 -4.91
C SER A 226 -4.41 -27.60 -4.44
N ILE A 227 -4.75 -26.61 -5.26
CA ILE A 227 -5.87 -25.71 -5.05
C ILE A 227 -6.97 -26.14 -6.01
N THR A 228 -8.10 -26.54 -5.45
CA THR A 228 -9.32 -26.85 -6.20
C THR A 228 -10.37 -25.77 -5.97
N ALA A 229 -10.75 -25.06 -7.03
CA ALA A 229 -11.86 -24.12 -7.04
C ALA A 229 -13.06 -24.74 -7.75
N THR A 230 -14.18 -24.88 -7.04
CA THR A 230 -15.44 -25.39 -7.60
C THR A 230 -16.45 -24.26 -7.68
N LEU A 231 -16.89 -23.94 -8.89
CA LEU A 231 -17.93 -22.97 -9.16
C LEU A 231 -19.24 -23.70 -9.47
N LYS A 232 -20.30 -23.40 -8.72
CA LYS A 232 -21.65 -23.90 -9.00
C LYS A 232 -22.59 -22.74 -9.32
N ASN A 233 -23.16 -22.76 -10.53
CA ASN A 233 -24.22 -21.85 -10.89
C ASN A 233 -25.55 -22.34 -10.28
N ARG A 234 -26.09 -21.60 -9.31
CA ARG A 234 -27.42 -21.81 -8.71
C ARG A 234 -28.46 -20.83 -9.23
N SER A 235 -28.11 -20.01 -10.21
CA SER A 235 -29.07 -19.12 -10.85
C SER A 235 -29.94 -19.89 -11.84
N SER A 236 -31.05 -19.27 -12.23
CA SER A 236 -31.92 -19.76 -13.30
C SER A 236 -31.41 -19.39 -14.70
N PHE A 237 -30.24 -18.76 -14.82
CA PHE A 237 -29.70 -18.27 -16.09
C PHE A 237 -28.21 -18.65 -16.29
N PRO A 238 -27.67 -18.60 -17.52
CA PRO A 238 -26.28 -18.91 -17.76
C PRO A 238 -25.33 -17.82 -17.21
N VAL A 239 -24.16 -18.23 -16.71
CA VAL A 239 -23.13 -17.30 -16.20
C VAL A 239 -21.80 -17.53 -16.89
N THR A 240 -21.13 -16.46 -17.30
CA THR A 240 -19.80 -16.50 -17.90
C THR A 240 -18.77 -16.11 -16.84
N LEU A 241 -17.87 -17.05 -16.52
CA LEU A 241 -16.67 -16.71 -15.75
C LEU A 241 -15.79 -15.85 -16.65
N VAL A 242 -15.42 -14.67 -16.15
CA VAL A 242 -14.58 -13.73 -16.90
C VAL A 242 -13.13 -13.91 -16.52
N ASP A 243 -12.84 -14.08 -15.23
CA ASP A 243 -11.52 -14.49 -14.77
C ASP A 243 -11.55 -15.08 -13.36
N PHE A 244 -10.47 -15.79 -13.06
CA PHE A 244 -10.12 -16.31 -11.76
C PHE A 244 -8.64 -16.03 -11.51
N GLN A 245 -8.37 -15.34 -10.41
CA GLN A 245 -7.01 -15.00 -10.03
C GLN A 245 -6.71 -15.47 -8.61
N ILE A 246 -5.56 -16.13 -8.45
CA ILE A 246 -4.95 -16.41 -7.15
C ILE A 246 -3.77 -15.47 -7.01
N GLU A 247 -3.85 -14.54 -6.07
CA GLU A 247 -2.81 -13.57 -5.75
C GLU A 247 -2.18 -13.92 -4.40
N GLY A 248 -0.86 -14.02 -4.35
CA GLY A 248 -0.11 -13.81 -3.12
C GLY A 248 0.27 -12.33 -2.99
N GLN A 249 0.70 -11.89 -1.81
CA GLN A 249 1.08 -10.49 -1.55
C GLN A 249 2.08 -9.89 -2.56
N ASN A 250 2.92 -10.72 -3.19
CA ASN A 250 3.99 -10.28 -4.07
C ASN A 250 3.96 -10.91 -5.48
N TYR A 251 2.99 -11.78 -5.77
CA TYR A 251 2.96 -12.54 -7.02
C TYR A 251 1.51 -12.85 -7.44
N THR A 252 1.19 -12.66 -8.72
CA THR A 252 0.06 -13.37 -9.32
C THR A 252 0.49 -14.82 -9.53
N LEU A 253 -0.09 -15.74 -8.77
CA LEU A 253 0.23 -17.16 -8.90
C LEU A 253 -0.32 -17.68 -10.24
N TYR A 254 -1.60 -17.41 -10.56
CA TYR A 254 -2.24 -17.85 -11.80
C TYR A 254 -3.43 -16.99 -12.21
N THR A 255 -3.68 -16.91 -13.53
CA THR A 255 -4.97 -16.51 -14.13
C THR A 255 -5.51 -17.68 -14.94
N PHE A 256 -6.75 -18.11 -14.69
CA PHE A 256 -7.40 -19.15 -15.50
C PHE A 256 -8.08 -18.51 -16.71
N GLU A 257 -7.50 -18.67 -17.90
CA GLU A 257 -8.07 -18.17 -19.17
C GLU A 257 -9.10 -19.14 -19.79
N GLU A 258 -9.44 -20.25 -19.12
CA GLU A 258 -9.90 -21.46 -19.82
C GLU A 258 -11.39 -21.81 -19.73
N LEU A 259 -12.26 -20.85 -19.40
CA LEU A 259 -13.62 -20.91 -19.95
C LEU A 259 -13.59 -20.09 -21.24
N LYS A 260 -13.39 -20.78 -22.36
CA LYS A 260 -13.35 -20.24 -23.74
C LYS A 260 -14.69 -19.60 -24.16
N GLY A 261 -15.20 -18.65 -23.39
CA GLY A 261 -16.46 -17.96 -23.62
C GLY A 261 -17.72 -18.79 -23.45
N GLU A 262 -17.63 -20.08 -23.13
CA GLU A 262 -18.81 -20.93 -22.92
C GLU A 262 -19.48 -20.60 -21.58
N PRO A 263 -20.79 -20.30 -21.57
CA PRO A 263 -21.50 -19.99 -20.34
C PRO A 263 -21.74 -21.25 -19.50
N LEU A 264 -21.54 -21.14 -18.20
CA LEU A 264 -21.92 -22.15 -17.21
C LEU A 264 -23.43 -22.12 -17.03
N LEU A 265 -24.12 -23.16 -17.50
CA LEU A 265 -25.58 -23.24 -17.46
C LEU A 265 -26.10 -23.41 -16.02
N PRO A 266 -27.40 -23.16 -15.77
CA PRO A 266 -28.03 -23.41 -14.47
C PRO A 266 -27.73 -24.81 -13.93
N GLU A 267 -27.45 -24.90 -12.62
CA GLU A 267 -27.07 -26.11 -11.89
C GLU A 267 -25.77 -26.80 -12.34
N GLN A 268 -25.07 -26.28 -13.35
CA GLN A 268 -23.77 -26.79 -13.72
C GLN A 268 -22.71 -26.46 -12.66
N THR A 269 -21.78 -27.39 -12.52
CA THR A 269 -20.62 -27.28 -11.65
C THR A 269 -19.37 -27.45 -12.49
N ILE A 270 -18.43 -26.53 -12.36
CA ILE A 270 -17.09 -26.64 -12.93
C ILE A 270 -16.09 -26.68 -11.78
N SER A 271 -15.05 -27.52 -11.91
CA SER A 271 -13.95 -27.58 -10.96
C SER A 271 -12.64 -27.34 -11.67
N PHE A 272 -11.85 -26.45 -11.12
CA PHE A 272 -10.51 -26.11 -11.56
C PHE A 272 -9.55 -26.68 -10.52
N ASN A 273 -8.57 -27.46 -10.94
CA ASN A 273 -7.53 -27.99 -10.06
C ASN A 273 -6.18 -27.52 -10.57
N GLN A 274 -5.39 -26.91 -9.68
CA GLN A 274 -4.04 -26.46 -9.98
C GLN A 274 -3.09 -26.91 -8.87
N ASN A 275 -1.93 -27.42 -9.28
CA ASN A 275 -0.81 -27.61 -8.37
C ASN A 275 0.15 -26.42 -8.43
N THR A 276 0.64 -25.97 -7.28
CA THR A 276 1.64 -24.91 -7.18
C THR A 276 2.48 -25.08 -5.92
N TYR A 277 3.58 -24.34 -5.78
CA TYR A 277 4.36 -24.30 -4.55
C TYR A 277 4.02 -23.01 -3.82
N LEU A 278 3.79 -23.08 -2.51
CA LEU A 278 3.63 -21.88 -1.70
C LEU A 278 5.01 -21.30 -1.37
N PRO A 279 5.38 -20.12 -1.92
CA PRO A 279 6.55 -19.41 -1.42
C PRO A 279 6.30 -18.97 0.03
N ASP A 280 7.38 -18.86 0.81
CA ASP A 280 7.45 -18.53 2.24
C ASP A 280 6.19 -17.88 2.82
N LEU A 281 5.57 -18.58 3.77
CA LEU A 281 4.30 -18.22 4.41
C LEU A 281 4.47 -16.93 5.23
N GLU A 282 4.15 -15.77 4.64
CA GLU A 282 3.29 -14.72 5.25
C GLU A 282 3.11 -13.49 4.33
N PRO A 283 1.89 -12.88 4.25
CA PRO A 283 0.56 -13.46 4.42
C PRO A 283 -0.44 -13.14 3.28
N ALA A 284 -1.58 -13.81 3.33
CA ALA A 284 -2.79 -13.66 2.52
C ALA A 284 -2.67 -14.11 1.06
N ILE A 285 -3.19 -15.32 0.79
CA ILE A 285 -3.65 -15.66 -0.56
C ILE A 285 -5.00 -14.97 -0.74
N SER A 286 -5.05 -13.98 -1.63
CA SER A 286 -6.29 -13.37 -2.09
C SER A 286 -6.74 -14.08 -3.35
N ILE A 287 -7.92 -14.67 -3.32
CA ILE A 287 -8.53 -15.27 -4.50
C ILE A 287 -9.66 -14.36 -4.95
N ARG A 288 -9.55 -13.81 -6.15
CA ARG A 288 -10.50 -12.85 -6.72
C ARG A 288 -11.22 -13.47 -7.93
N PHE A 289 -12.54 -13.34 -7.94
CA PHE A 289 -13.40 -13.86 -9.00
C PHE A 289 -14.15 -12.71 -9.65
N TYR A 290 -14.24 -12.76 -10.97
CA TYR A 290 -15.10 -11.89 -11.75
C TYR A 290 -16.05 -12.75 -12.57
N ILE A 291 -17.33 -12.70 -12.21
CA ILE A 291 -18.36 -13.50 -12.87
C ILE A 291 -19.42 -12.57 -13.40
N ILE A 292 -19.80 -12.78 -14.66
CA ILE A 292 -20.85 -12.01 -15.31
C ILE A 292 -21.95 -12.97 -15.72
N GLY A 293 -23.15 -12.72 -15.23
CA GLY A 293 -24.35 -13.44 -15.66
C GLY A 293 -25.31 -12.51 -16.39
N PHE A 294 -26.10 -13.09 -17.29
CA PHE A 294 -27.17 -12.37 -17.96
C PHE A 294 -28.49 -13.06 -17.65
N ASP A 295 -29.46 -12.29 -17.14
CA ASP A 295 -30.86 -12.69 -17.23
C ASP A 295 -31.50 -12.08 -18.50
N ASP A 296 -32.78 -12.39 -18.75
CA ASP A 296 -33.53 -11.92 -19.91
C ASP A 296 -33.57 -10.37 -20.07
N SER A 297 -33.02 -9.60 -19.14
CA SER A 297 -33.06 -8.14 -19.12
C SER A 297 -31.77 -7.43 -18.68
N GLN A 298 -30.86 -8.09 -17.95
CA GLN A 298 -29.77 -7.41 -17.25
C GLN A 298 -28.49 -8.24 -17.17
N ALA A 299 -27.36 -7.54 -17.19
CA ALA A 299 -26.07 -8.09 -16.84
C ALA A 299 -25.84 -7.91 -15.32
N HIS A 300 -25.24 -8.92 -14.69
CA HIS A 300 -24.92 -8.92 -13.28
C HIS A 300 -23.45 -9.23 -13.09
N LEU A 301 -22.70 -8.33 -12.46
CA LEU A 301 -21.32 -8.55 -12.05
C LEU A 301 -21.27 -9.04 -10.60
N TRP A 302 -20.69 -10.21 -10.38
CA TRP A 302 -20.31 -10.66 -9.04
C TRP A 302 -18.80 -10.63 -8.89
N THR A 303 -18.35 -9.88 -7.88
CA THR A 303 -17.00 -9.94 -7.38
C THR A 303 -17.00 -10.63 -6.02
N GLN A 304 -16.15 -11.64 -5.87
CA GLN A 304 -15.87 -12.24 -4.58
C GLN A 304 -14.37 -12.26 -4.37
N SER A 305 -13.93 -11.75 -3.24
CA SER A 305 -12.56 -11.90 -2.77
C SER A 305 -12.58 -12.80 -1.54
N ILE A 306 -11.72 -13.81 -1.52
CA ILE A 306 -11.50 -14.67 -0.36
C ILE A 306 -10.04 -14.50 0.02
N SER A 307 -9.81 -13.89 1.18
CA SER A 307 -8.49 -13.80 1.77
C SER A 307 -8.30 -14.97 2.74
N LEU A 308 -7.32 -15.82 2.44
CA LEU A 308 -6.88 -16.87 3.35
C LEU A 308 -5.78 -16.29 4.24
N ALA A 309 -6.15 -15.87 5.45
CA ALA A 309 -5.17 -15.44 6.44
C ALA A 309 -4.25 -16.62 6.81
N SER A 310 -2.95 -16.35 7.00
CA SER A 310 -2.04 -17.30 7.62
C SER A 310 -2.59 -17.63 9.02
N GLY A 311 -3.02 -18.88 9.21
CA GLY A 311 -3.70 -19.32 10.42
C GLY A 311 -5.10 -19.88 10.21
N LEU A 312 -5.35 -20.63 9.12
CA LEU A 312 -6.41 -21.64 9.12
C LEU A 312 -6.20 -22.57 10.32
N LYS A 313 -6.99 -22.37 11.38
CA LYS A 313 -7.19 -23.38 12.42
C LYS A 313 -8.03 -24.52 11.87
#